data_AF-A0A1J8RDJ1-F1
#
_entry.id   AF-A0A1J8RDJ1-F1
#
_cell.length_a   1.000
_cell.length_b   1.000
_cell.length_c   1.000
_cell.angle_alpha   90.00
_cell.angle_beta   90.00
_cell.angle_gamma   90.00
#
_symmetry.space_group_name_H-M   'P 1'
#
loop_
_entity.id
_entity.type
_entity.pdbx_description
1 polymer ?
#
loop_
_entity_poly.entity_id
_entity_poly.type
_entity_poly.pdbx_seq_one_letter_code
_entity_poly.pdbx_strand_id
1 'polypeptide(L)'
;MPNNDAYQPRAVVLNDTDFKHGQAWNHHRYYGRVREWDGLVALVRIPLQSNLMTQGPAMWVFSGYVVGGQNFVGTWGSLGAHDPSIPTLESAFATTRREEGH
;
A
#
# COMPACT_ATOMS: atom_id res chain seq x y z
N MET A 1 18.07 29.77 14.40
CA MET A 1 17.85 28.32 14.31
C MET A 1 16.77 28.11 13.25
N PRO A 2 16.96 27.30 12.20
CA PRO A 2 15.92 27.15 11.18
C PRO A 2 14.79 26.27 11.73
N ASN A 3 13.56 26.67 11.41
CA ASN A 3 12.31 26.09 11.88
C ASN A 3 12.12 24.69 11.30
N ASN A 4 11.88 23.70 12.15
CA ASN A 4 11.65 22.31 11.76
C ASN A 4 10.18 22.10 11.38
N ASP A 5 9.68 22.88 10.42
CA ASP A 5 8.42 22.61 9.73
C ASP A 5 8.67 21.44 8.77
N ALA A 6 8.90 20.26 9.35
CA ALA A 6 8.98 19.02 8.61
C ALA A 6 7.66 18.86 7.84
N TYR A 7 7.76 18.98 6.52
CA TYR A 7 6.67 18.72 5.58
C TYR A 7 6.07 17.36 5.93
N GLN A 8 4.92 17.36 6.62
CA GLN A 8 4.20 16.14 6.94
C GLN A 8 3.71 15.55 5.61
N PRO A 9 4.16 14.34 5.22
CA PRO A 9 3.56 13.64 4.11
C PRO A 9 2.06 13.56 4.36
N ARG A 10 1.23 14.15 3.49
CA ARG A 10 -0.23 13.96 3.55
C ARG A 10 -0.53 12.48 3.26
N ALA A 11 -0.45 11.65 4.28
CA ALA A 11 -0.91 10.27 4.21
C ALA A 11 -2.42 10.30 4.07
N VAL A 12 -2.92 9.87 2.92
CA VAL A 12 -4.35 9.69 2.66
C VAL A 12 -4.72 8.29 3.13
N VAL A 13 -5.69 8.16 4.02
CA VAL A 13 -6.31 6.86 4.30
C VAL A 13 -7.20 6.55 3.10
N LEU A 14 -6.88 5.50 2.34
CA LEU A 14 -7.60 5.22 1.09
C LEU A 14 -8.90 4.44 1.31
N ASN A 15 -8.90 3.41 2.17
CA ASN A 15 -10.10 2.68 2.64
C ASN A 15 -9.72 1.42 3.45
N ASP A 16 -10.72 0.83 4.10
CA ASP A 16 -10.67 -0.51 4.68
C ASP A 16 -11.25 -1.54 3.70
N THR A 17 -10.79 -2.79 3.79
CA THR A 17 -11.35 -3.91 3.01
C THR A 17 -12.78 -4.19 3.48
N ASP A 18 -13.74 -4.31 2.55
CA ASP A 18 -15.14 -4.62 2.86
C ASP A 18 -15.31 -6.01 3.50
N PHE A 19 -16.48 -6.26 4.07
CA PHE A 19 -16.73 -7.46 4.87
C PHE A 19 -16.60 -8.77 4.10
N LYS A 20 -16.99 -8.82 2.82
CA LYS A 20 -16.92 -10.06 2.04
C LYS A 20 -15.48 -10.40 1.67
N HIS A 21 -14.73 -9.43 1.16
CA HIS A 21 -13.33 -9.64 0.80
C HIS A 21 -12.43 -9.79 2.02
N GLY A 22 -12.75 -9.10 3.13
CA GLY A 22 -12.04 -9.24 4.39
C GLY A 22 -12.16 -10.62 5.03
N GLN A 23 -13.28 -11.32 4.83
CA GLN A 23 -13.44 -12.70 5.27
C GLN A 23 -12.63 -13.71 4.42
N ALA A 24 -12.48 -13.46 3.12
CA ALA A 24 -11.73 -14.36 2.24
C ALA A 24 -10.21 -14.14 2.32
N TRP A 25 -9.77 -12.91 2.56
CA TRP A 25 -8.35 -12.52 2.42
C TRP A 25 -7.76 -11.80 3.63
N ASN A 26 -8.46 -11.79 4.77
CA ASN A 26 -8.21 -10.94 5.93
C ASN A 26 -8.53 -9.46 5.69
N HIS A 27 -8.91 -8.79 6.77
CA HIS A 27 -9.18 -7.36 6.77
C HIS A 27 -7.87 -6.58 6.76
N HIS A 28 -7.75 -5.68 5.78
CA HIS A 28 -6.62 -4.79 5.64
C HIS A 28 -7.06 -3.35 5.56
N ARG A 29 -6.19 -2.48 6.05
CA ARG A 29 -6.26 -1.03 5.87
C ARG A 29 -5.14 -0.59 4.93
N TYR A 30 -5.46 0.34 4.03
CA TYR A 30 -4.50 0.90 3.09
C TYR A 30 -4.22 2.36 3.39
N TYR A 31 -2.94 2.69 3.54
CA TYR A 31 -2.45 4.06 3.66
C TYR A 31 -1.69 4.43 2.41
N GLY A 32 -1.98 5.59 1.82
CA GLY A 32 -1.36 6.01 0.58
C GLY A 32 -0.77 7.40 0.60
N ARG A 33 0.17 7.64 -0.30
CA ARG A 33 0.67 8.98 -0.63
C ARG A 33 0.87 9.09 -2.14
N VAL A 34 0.56 10.26 -2.68
CA VAL A 34 0.96 10.68 -4.02
C VAL A 34 2.12 11.65 -3.90
N ARG A 35 3.19 11.41 -4.66
CA ARG A 35 4.35 12.29 -4.76
C ARG A 35 4.04 13.42 -5.74
N GLU A 36 4.09 14.66 -5.26
CA GLU A 36 3.57 15.81 -6.01
C GLU A 36 4.31 16.10 -7.33
N TRP A 37 5.60 15.79 -7.40
CA TRP A 37 6.44 16.23 -8.53
C TRP A 37 6.40 15.31 -9.75
N ASP A 38 6.01 14.04 -9.61
CA ASP A 38 5.86 13.11 -10.73
C ASP A 38 4.64 12.18 -10.64
N GLY A 39 3.84 12.29 -9.58
CA GLY A 39 2.64 11.47 -9.42
C GLY A 39 2.90 10.03 -9.00
N LEU A 40 4.10 9.67 -8.51
CA LEU A 40 4.34 8.34 -7.95
C LEU A 40 3.39 8.09 -6.77
N VAL A 41 2.66 6.98 -6.83
CA VAL A 41 1.75 6.52 -5.78
C VAL A 41 2.45 5.42 -4.98
N ALA A 42 2.46 5.57 -3.65
CA ALA A 42 2.87 4.53 -2.73
C ALA A 42 1.69 4.16 -1.82
N LEU A 43 1.34 2.88 -1.73
CA LEU A 43 0.33 2.34 -0.84
C LEU A 43 0.95 1.31 0.10
N VAL A 44 0.66 1.41 1.39
CA VAL A 44 1.01 0.42 2.40
C VAL A 44 -0.26 -0.34 2.77
N ARG A 45 -0.21 -1.67 2.68
CA ARG A 45 -1.25 -2.57 3.20
C ARG A 45 -0.85 -3.00 4.61
N ILE A 46 -1.72 -2.71 5.59
CA ILE A 46 -1.53 -3.10 6.99
C ILE A 46 -2.67 -4.04 7.39
N PRO A 47 -2.37 -5.20 8.00
CA PRO A 47 -3.42 -6.09 8.52
C PRO A 47 -4.10 -5.45 9.72
N LEU A 48 -5.43 -5.56 9.80
CA LEU A 48 -6.21 -5.04 10.93
C LEU A 48 -6.21 -5.99 12.14
N GLN A 49 -5.77 -7.23 11.98
CA GLN A 49 -5.66 -8.21 13.05
C GLN A 49 -4.25 -8.21 13.65
N SER A 50 -4.15 -8.03 14.98
CA SER A 50 -2.90 -7.84 15.72
C SER A 50 -1.97 -9.07 15.72
N ASN A 51 -2.52 -10.28 15.58
CA ASN A 51 -1.75 -11.51 15.45
C ASN A 51 -1.00 -11.62 14.11
N LEU A 52 -1.43 -10.88 13.08
CA LEU A 52 -0.77 -10.83 11.78
C LEU A 52 0.27 -9.70 11.71
N MET A 53 0.17 -8.69 12.57
CA MET A 53 1.16 -7.59 12.65
C MET A 53 2.54 -8.04 13.14
N THR A 54 2.61 -9.11 13.93
CA THR A 54 3.86 -9.67 14.47
C THR A 54 4.49 -10.72 13.56
N GLN A 55 3.82 -11.12 12.48
CA GLN A 55 4.40 -11.98 11.46
C GLN A 55 4.93 -11.11 10.32
N GLY A 56 6.26 -11.05 10.22
CA GLY A 56 7.05 -10.25 9.28
C GLY A 56 6.71 -10.27 7.78
N PRO A 57 5.77 -11.08 7.22
CA PRO A 57 5.32 -10.91 5.84
C PRO A 57 4.04 -10.07 5.64
N ALA A 58 3.38 -9.56 6.68
CA ALA A 58 2.02 -9.05 6.51
C ALA A 58 1.90 -7.59 6.01
N MET A 59 3.01 -6.84 5.99
CA MET A 59 3.05 -5.47 5.48
C MET A 59 3.62 -5.45 4.06
N TRP A 60 2.81 -4.98 3.12
CA TRP A 60 3.18 -4.88 1.71
C TRP A 60 3.18 -3.43 1.28
N VAL A 61 4.18 -3.03 0.51
CA VAL A 61 4.17 -1.74 -0.21
C VAL A 61 3.87 -2.00 -1.67
N PHE A 62 2.97 -1.20 -2.22
CA PHE A 62 2.68 -1.11 -3.63
C PHE A 62 3.16 0.26 -4.10
N SER A 63 4.04 0.31 -5.09
CA SER A 63 4.55 1.55 -5.65
C SER A 63 4.37 1.57 -7.16
N GLY A 64 3.90 2.67 -7.71
CA GLY A 64 3.59 2.74 -9.13
C GLY A 64 2.86 4.01 -9.55
N TYR A 65 2.27 3.98 -10.74
CA TYR A 65 1.59 5.14 -11.34
C TYR A 65 0.17 4.79 -11.75
N VAL A 66 -0.72 5.78 -11.70
CA VAL A 66 -2.05 5.69 -12.31
C VAL A 66 -1.95 6.10 -13.77
N VAL A 67 -2.12 5.14 -14.67
CA VAL A 67 -2.05 5.32 -16.12
C VAL A 67 -3.46 5.45 -16.69
N GLY A 68 -3.70 6.50 -17.49
CA GLY A 68 -4.99 6.75 -18.14
C GLY A 68 -6.14 7.03 -17.16
N GLY A 69 -5.84 7.36 -15.90
CA GLY A 69 -6.85 7.61 -14.86
C GLY A 69 -7.64 6.38 -14.40
N GLN A 70 -7.28 5.17 -14.87
CA GLN A 70 -8.03 3.94 -14.62
C GLN A 70 -7.17 2.80 -14.07
N ASN A 71 -5.91 2.72 -14.49
CA ASN A 71 -5.06 1.57 -14.19
C ASN A 71 -3.96 1.97 -13.23
N PHE A 72 -3.87 1.32 -12.08
CA PHE A 72 -2.74 1.46 -11.17
C PHE A 72 -1.76 0.32 -11.44
N VAL A 73 -0.56 0.66 -11.90
CA VAL A 73 0.45 -0.29 -12.37
C VAL A 73 1.77 0.00 -11.67
N GLY A 74 2.48 -1.05 -11.26
CA GLY A 74 3.76 -0.89 -10.61
C GLY A 74 4.33 -2.17 -10.03
N THR A 75 5.03 -2.05 -8.92
CA THR A 75 5.67 -3.15 -8.20
C THR A 75 5.19 -3.20 -6.76
N TRP A 76 5.17 -4.41 -6.20
CA TRP A 76 4.94 -4.60 -4.78
C TRP A 76 6.08 -5.38 -4.14
N GLY A 77 6.26 -5.19 -2.83
CA GLY A 77 7.25 -5.91 -2.03
C GLY A 77 6.89 -5.99 -0.55
N SER A 78 7.45 -6.96 0.17
CA SER A 78 7.31 -7.07 1.64
C SER A 78 8.15 -6.02 2.37
N LEU A 79 7.58 -5.43 3.42
CA LEU A 79 8.27 -4.45 4.30
C LEU A 79 9.04 -5.08 5.47
N GLY A 80 9.02 -6.40 5.64
CA GLY A 80 9.54 -7.07 6.83
C GLY A 80 10.81 -7.88 6.65
N ALA A 81 11.54 -7.74 5.53
CA ALA A 81 12.89 -8.27 5.42
C ALA A 81 13.87 -7.37 6.21
N HIS A 82 13.83 -7.47 7.54
CA HIS A 82 14.85 -6.87 8.41
C HIS A 82 16.23 -7.56 8.23
N ASP A 83 16.25 -8.70 7.55
CA ASP A 83 17.44 -9.46 7.20
C ASP A 83 17.73 -9.33 5.69
N PRO A 84 18.80 -8.61 5.30
CA PRO A 84 19.22 -8.47 3.90
C PRO A 84 19.63 -9.80 3.23
N SER A 85 19.82 -10.88 4.00
CA SER A 85 20.17 -12.20 3.48
C SER A 85 18.94 -13.01 3.02
N ILE A 86 17.73 -12.58 3.36
CA ILE A 86 16.49 -13.23 2.94
C ILE A 86 15.95 -12.50 1.71
N PRO A 87 15.74 -13.20 0.57
CA PRO A 87 15.12 -12.59 -0.60
C PRO A 87 13.76 -12.02 -0.25
N THR A 88 13.60 -10.70 -0.43
CA THR A 88 12.31 -10.03 -0.31
C THR A 88 11.38 -10.57 -1.41
N LEU A 89 10.13 -10.86 -1.06
CA LEU A 89 9.14 -11.19 -2.07
C LEU A 89 8.71 -9.91 -2.77
N GLU A 90 8.97 -9.84 -4.07
CA GLU A 90 8.59 -8.71 -4.92
C GLU A 90 8.03 -9.20 -6.26
N SER A 91 7.13 -8.41 -6.85
CA SER A 91 6.65 -8.66 -8.20
C SER A 91 5.99 -7.42 -8.80
N ALA A 92 5.64 -7.50 -10.08
CA ALA A 92 4.83 -6.51 -10.76
C ALA A 92 3.34 -6.71 -10.45
N PHE A 93 2.58 -5.62 -10.53
CA PHE A 93 1.11 -5.68 -10.53
C PHE A 93 0.53 -4.70 -11.53
N ALA A 94 -0.67 -5.02 -11.99
CA ALA A 94 -1.56 -4.11 -12.68
C ALA A 94 -2.98 -4.33 -12.15
N THR A 95 -3.61 -3.27 -11.67
CA THR A 95 -5.01 -3.29 -11.26
C THR A 95 -5.78 -2.20 -11.99
N THR A 96 -7.07 -2.43 -12.20
CA THR A 96 -7.95 -1.48 -12.89
C THR A 96 -9.09 -1.09 -11.97
N ARG A 97 -9.49 0.18 -12.04
CA ARG A 97 -10.66 0.67 -11.32
C ARG A 97 -11.89 -0.11 -11.79
N ARG A 98 -12.60 -0.71 -10.84
CA ARG A 98 -13.93 -1.25 -11.10
C ARG A 98 -14.97 -0.22 -10.67
N GLU A 99 -15.98 -0.03 -11.50
CA GLU A 99 -17.19 0.68 -11.11
C GLU A 99 -18.02 -0.27 -10.23
N GLU A 100 -18.56 0.22 -9.11
CA GLU A 100 -19.52 -0.56 -8.33
C GLU A 100 -20.81 -0.66 -9.15
N GLY A 101 -21.05 -1.85 -9.70
CA GLY A 101 -22.28 -2.23 -10.38
C GLY A 101 -23.38 -2.59 -9.37
N HIS A 102 -24.58 -2.10 -9.68
CA HIS A 102 -25.86 -2.24 -8.98
C HIS A 102 -26.33 -3.70 -8.79
#